data_AF-A0A841VJP8-F1
#
_entry.id   AF-A0A841VJP8-F1
#
_cell.length_a   1.000
_cell.length_b   1.000
_cell.length_c   1.000
_cell.angle_alpha   90.00
_cell.angle_beta   90.00
_cell.angle_gamma   90.00
#
_symmetry.space_group_name_H-M   'P 1'
#
loop_
_entity.id
_entity.type
_entity.pdbx_description
1 polymer ?
#
loop_
_entity_poly.entity_id
_entity_poly.type
_entity_poly.pdbx_seq_one_letter_code
_entity_poly.pdbx_strand_id
1 'polypeptide(L)'
;MDTEQDFLFFNPRIATKYNPFYEGEYLVIQTYPREHKLMVEHRSFDYKNAKRHCELENLAHDYTSFSLRIFHDGKLWEVNCEGQPQSISKQQNWRVAQEYLEAHYATHTDAEVVVCQCSYPYFSSLTTHISNSGESMTSWQSLTCLVRDLGRDIQTCPNCNASLARVDESEDDDFDFDDQVSPPIACIGCANYHGVEYDGNMLVCGIHAHGWDNENCPDYHP
;
A
#
# COMPACT_ATOMS: atom_id res chain seq x y z
N MET A 1 11.07 -38.22 8.91
CA MET A 1 9.98 -38.27 7.92
C MET A 1 9.25 -36.97 8.09
N ASP A 2 9.32 -36.11 7.09
CA ASP A 2 8.68 -34.79 7.13
C ASP A 2 7.16 -34.99 7.19
N THR A 3 6.53 -34.34 8.15
CA THR A 3 5.09 -34.40 8.42
C THR A 3 4.32 -33.42 7.54
N GLU A 4 3.00 -33.58 7.39
CA GLU A 4 2.15 -32.60 6.66
C GLU A 4 2.28 -31.17 7.23
N GLN A 5 2.62 -31.03 8.50
CA GLN A 5 2.91 -29.74 9.13
C GLN A 5 4.25 -29.14 8.67
N ASP A 6 5.25 -29.98 8.36
CA ASP A 6 6.55 -29.52 7.86
C ASP A 6 6.42 -28.89 6.47
N PHE A 7 5.47 -29.39 5.65
CA PHE A 7 5.17 -28.79 4.34
C PHE A 7 4.46 -27.43 4.42
N LEU A 8 3.79 -27.12 5.54
CA LEU A 8 3.18 -25.80 5.75
C LEU A 8 4.24 -24.70 5.89
N PHE A 9 5.46 -25.03 6.34
CA PHE A 9 6.57 -24.06 6.43
C PHE A 9 7.17 -23.69 5.07
N PHE A 10 6.94 -24.47 4.01
CA PHE A 10 7.30 -24.07 2.64
C PHE A 10 6.37 -23.01 2.07
N ASN A 11 5.22 -22.77 2.71
CA ASN A 11 4.38 -21.65 2.35
C ASN A 11 4.92 -20.38 3.05
N PRO A 12 5.51 -19.41 2.32
CA PRO A 12 6.01 -18.18 2.91
C PRO A 12 4.91 -17.39 3.67
N ARG A 13 3.63 -17.61 3.33
CA ARG A 13 2.46 -17.06 4.06
C ARG A 13 2.28 -17.66 5.46
N ILE A 14 2.78 -18.85 5.74
CA ILE A 14 2.67 -19.52 7.04
C ILE A 14 3.98 -19.38 7.83
N ALA A 15 5.13 -19.42 7.15
CA ALA A 15 6.44 -19.35 7.76
C ALA A 15 6.64 -18.08 8.63
N THR A 16 6.16 -16.91 8.18
CA THR A 16 6.28 -15.64 8.93
C THR A 16 5.47 -15.59 10.23
N LYS A 17 4.44 -16.44 10.38
CA LYS A 17 3.65 -16.55 11.62
C LYS A 17 4.44 -17.25 12.74
N TYR A 18 5.33 -18.17 12.36
CA TYR A 18 6.09 -19.00 13.29
C TYR A 18 7.59 -18.65 13.34
N ASN A 19 8.08 -17.87 12.36
CA ASN A 19 9.46 -17.39 12.28
C ASN A 19 9.48 -15.85 12.32
N PRO A 20 9.55 -15.24 13.51
CA PRO A 20 9.60 -13.78 13.65
C PRO A 20 10.82 -13.21 12.93
N PHE A 21 10.78 -11.91 12.64
CA PHE A 21 11.93 -11.20 12.08
C PHE A 21 12.96 -10.91 13.15
N TYR A 22 14.23 -11.04 12.78
CA TYR A 22 15.36 -10.79 13.67
C TYR A 22 15.99 -9.45 13.38
N GLU A 23 16.57 -8.85 14.42
CA GLU A 23 17.28 -7.58 14.31
C GLU A 23 18.44 -7.68 13.31
N GLY A 24 18.51 -6.74 12.37
CA GLY A 24 19.52 -6.72 11.30
C GLY A 24 19.26 -7.68 10.15
N GLU A 25 18.09 -8.34 10.12
CA GLU A 25 17.69 -9.21 9.03
C GLU A 25 17.19 -8.41 7.83
N TYR A 26 17.70 -8.72 6.65
CA TYR A 26 17.25 -8.18 5.38
C TYR A 26 16.13 -9.03 4.80
N LEU A 27 15.06 -8.37 4.37
CA LEU A 27 13.87 -8.98 3.82
C LEU A 27 13.61 -8.42 2.42
N VAL A 28 13.51 -9.30 1.43
CA VAL A 28 12.97 -8.96 0.11
C VAL A 28 11.46 -9.15 0.21
N ILE A 29 10.73 -8.04 0.08
CA ILE A 29 9.28 -8.03 0.20
C ILE A 29 8.64 -7.61 -1.12
N GLN A 30 7.48 -8.17 -1.42
CA GLN A 30 6.66 -7.71 -2.52
C GLN A 30 5.99 -6.38 -2.13
N THR A 31 6.22 -5.34 -2.93
CA THR A 31 5.66 -3.99 -2.74
C THR A 31 4.49 -3.68 -3.68
N TYR A 32 4.33 -4.48 -4.76
CA TYR A 32 3.21 -4.38 -5.69
C TYR A 32 2.79 -5.78 -6.24
N PRO A 33 1.48 -6.07 -6.39
CA PRO A 33 0.33 -5.32 -5.87
C PRO A 33 0.37 -5.16 -4.34
N ARG A 34 -0.38 -4.16 -3.83
CA ARG A 34 -0.45 -3.88 -2.39
C ARG A 34 -1.39 -4.86 -1.72
N GLU A 35 -0.82 -5.72 -0.89
CA GLU A 35 -1.57 -6.69 -0.11
C GLU A 35 -1.76 -6.22 1.34
N HIS A 36 -2.84 -6.68 1.99
CA HIS A 36 -3.07 -6.46 3.43
C HIS A 36 -2.13 -7.30 4.30
N LYS A 37 -1.45 -8.28 3.71
CA LYS A 37 -0.45 -9.13 4.35
C LYS A 37 0.92 -8.90 3.73
N LEU A 38 1.93 -8.81 4.59
CA LEU A 38 3.32 -8.71 4.14
C LEU A 38 3.76 -10.03 3.47
N MET A 39 4.09 -9.95 2.18
CA MET A 39 4.63 -11.06 1.40
C MET A 39 6.16 -10.97 1.40
N VAL A 40 6.81 -11.91 2.07
CA VAL A 40 8.27 -12.02 2.16
C VAL A 40 8.74 -13.11 1.21
N GLU A 41 9.52 -12.72 0.22
CA GLU A 41 10.07 -13.64 -0.79
C GLU A 41 11.39 -14.25 -0.30
N HIS A 42 12.28 -13.41 0.22
CA HIS A 42 13.60 -13.84 0.66
C HIS A 42 14.05 -13.17 1.96
N ARG A 43 14.86 -13.90 2.72
CA ARG A 43 15.41 -13.49 4.02
C ARG A 43 16.91 -13.77 4.04
N SER A 44 17.70 -12.81 4.51
CA SER A 44 19.15 -12.97 4.63
C SER A 44 19.72 -12.01 5.66
N PHE A 45 20.86 -12.34 6.26
CA PHE A 45 21.66 -11.39 7.05
C PHE A 45 22.75 -10.70 6.22
N ASP A 46 22.89 -11.08 4.94
CA ASP A 46 23.83 -10.45 4.01
C ASP A 46 23.10 -9.52 3.05
N TYR A 47 23.35 -8.22 3.20
CA TYR A 47 22.83 -7.16 2.34
C TYR A 47 23.07 -7.42 0.85
N LYS A 48 24.29 -7.82 0.46
CA LYS A 48 24.64 -8.00 -0.95
C LYS A 48 23.87 -9.17 -1.56
N ASN A 49 23.72 -10.24 -0.79
CA ASN A 49 22.92 -11.39 -1.18
C ASN A 49 21.43 -11.01 -1.35
N ALA A 50 20.87 -10.33 -0.35
CA ALA A 50 19.46 -9.92 -0.37
C ALA A 50 19.16 -8.92 -1.51
N LYS A 51 20.07 -7.95 -1.73
CA LYS A 51 19.97 -6.99 -2.83
C LYS A 51 19.99 -7.68 -4.19
N ARG A 52 20.96 -8.57 -4.41
CA ARG A 52 21.04 -9.34 -5.65
C ARG A 52 19.77 -10.17 -5.89
N HIS A 53 19.22 -10.78 -4.85
CA HIS A 53 17.98 -11.52 -4.97
C HIS A 53 16.81 -10.60 -5.35
N CYS A 54 16.66 -9.45 -4.68
CA CYS A 54 15.64 -8.46 -5.03
C CYS A 54 15.74 -7.98 -6.49
N GLU A 55 16.95 -7.75 -7.00
CA GLU A 55 17.18 -7.38 -8.40
C GLU A 55 16.77 -8.49 -9.37
N LEU A 56 17.07 -9.76 -9.04
CA LEU A 56 16.65 -10.91 -9.84
C LEU A 56 15.13 -11.07 -9.87
N GLU A 57 14.46 -10.92 -8.73
CA GLU A 57 13.00 -11.04 -8.65
C GLU A 57 12.28 -9.98 -9.49
N ASN A 58 12.78 -8.73 -9.47
CA ASN A 58 12.25 -7.66 -10.31
C ASN A 58 12.53 -7.85 -11.81
N LEU A 59 13.56 -8.61 -12.18
CA LEU A 59 13.82 -8.98 -13.58
C LEU A 59 12.96 -10.16 -14.04
N ALA A 60 12.53 -11.02 -13.10
CA ALA A 60 11.76 -12.22 -13.40
C ALA A 60 10.25 -11.96 -13.49
N HIS A 61 9.76 -10.81 -13.01
CA HIS A 61 8.34 -10.50 -12.91
C HIS A 61 7.99 -9.14 -13.50
N ASP A 62 7.10 -9.14 -14.50
CA ASP A 62 6.68 -7.92 -15.20
C ASP A 62 5.56 -7.15 -14.48
N TYR A 63 4.79 -7.82 -13.62
CA TYR A 63 3.59 -7.26 -12.96
C TYR A 63 3.68 -7.22 -11.44
N THR A 64 4.82 -7.61 -10.87
CA THR A 64 5.07 -7.52 -9.43
C THR A 64 6.37 -6.78 -9.19
N SER A 65 6.41 -6.02 -8.10
CA SER A 65 7.62 -5.29 -7.73
C SER A 65 8.03 -5.71 -6.34
N PHE A 66 9.33 -5.89 -6.18
CA PHE A 66 9.98 -6.28 -4.94
C PHE A 66 10.92 -5.19 -4.47
N SER A 67 11.02 -5.04 -3.16
CA SER A 67 11.94 -4.07 -2.56
C SER A 67 12.60 -4.65 -1.32
N LEU A 68 13.82 -4.19 -1.09
CA LEU A 68 14.63 -4.62 0.04
C LEU A 68 14.30 -3.79 1.29
N ARG A 69 14.14 -4.46 2.42
CA ARG A 69 13.96 -3.86 3.74
C ARG A 69 14.92 -4.45 4.74
N ILE A 70 15.21 -3.72 5.80
CA ILE A 70 15.90 -4.23 6.99
C ILE A 70 14.95 -4.20 8.18
N PHE A 71 14.95 -5.26 8.98
CA PHE A 71 14.25 -5.25 10.26
C PHE A 71 15.15 -4.64 11.33
N HIS A 72 14.73 -3.48 11.84
CA HIS A 72 15.48 -2.70 12.81
C HIS A 72 14.52 -2.04 13.79
N ASP A 73 14.83 -2.12 15.09
CA ASP A 73 14.00 -1.54 16.16
C ASP A 73 12.52 -2.00 16.11
N GLY A 74 12.32 -3.29 15.83
CA GLY A 74 11.00 -3.90 15.77
C GLY A 74 10.13 -3.49 14.57
N LYS A 75 10.69 -2.73 13.61
CA LYS A 75 9.99 -2.24 12.41
C LYS A 75 10.78 -2.57 11.14
N LEU A 76 10.11 -2.49 10.00
CA LEU A 76 10.76 -2.53 8.70
C LEU A 76 11.22 -1.13 8.29
N TRP A 77 12.43 -1.06 7.78
CA TRP A 77 13.05 0.16 7.28
C TRP A 77 13.46 -0.01 5.83
N GLU A 78 13.34 1.07 5.06
CA GLU A 78 14.01 1.19 3.77
C GLU A 78 15.52 1.26 4.01
N VAL A 79 16.28 0.66 3.09
CA VAL A 79 17.75 0.62 3.19
C VAL A 79 18.37 1.60 2.22
N ASN A 80 19.44 2.28 2.64
CA ASN A 80 20.26 3.09 1.75
C ASN A 80 21.18 2.20 0.87
N CYS A 81 22.01 2.83 0.04
CA CYS A 81 22.95 2.12 -0.83
C CYS A 81 24.00 1.27 -0.08
N GLU A 82 24.23 1.54 1.20
CA GLU A 82 25.14 0.82 2.09
C GLU A 82 24.45 -0.30 2.88
N GLY A 83 23.13 -0.47 2.75
CA GLY A 83 22.33 -1.45 3.49
C GLY A 83 21.90 -0.99 4.88
N GLN A 84 22.14 0.27 5.25
CA GLN A 84 21.75 0.81 6.55
C GLN A 84 20.29 1.31 6.52
N PRO A 85 19.57 1.25 7.66
CA PRO A 85 18.21 1.79 7.75
C PRO A 85 18.20 3.30 7.47
N GLN A 86 17.33 3.74 6.55
CA GLN A 86 17.24 5.13 6.10
C GLN A 86 15.93 5.80 6.54
N SER A 87 14.80 5.17 6.21
CA SER A 87 13.46 5.68 6.49
C SER A 87 12.56 4.54 6.95
N ILE A 88 11.52 4.84 7.74
CA ILE A 88 10.54 3.83 8.13
C ILE A 88 9.78 3.40 6.87
N SER A 89 9.76 2.09 6.63
CA SER A 89 9.05 1.51 5.49
C SER A 89 7.55 1.78 5.62
N LYS A 90 6.91 2.16 4.51
CA LYS A 90 5.44 2.22 4.43
C LYS A 90 4.83 0.85 4.68
N GLN A 91 5.45 -0.19 4.12
CA GLN A 91 5.09 -1.58 4.37
C GLN A 91 5.62 -2.03 5.73
N GLN A 92 4.73 -2.46 6.61
CA GLN A 92 5.06 -3.06 7.90
C GLN A 92 4.38 -4.43 8.01
N ASN A 93 4.86 -5.26 8.94
CA ASN A 93 4.18 -6.51 9.29
C ASN A 93 2.98 -6.23 10.21
N TRP A 94 1.95 -5.65 9.63
CA TRP A 94 0.74 -5.28 10.35
C TRP A 94 0.07 -6.52 10.93
N ARG A 95 -0.16 -6.49 12.24
CA ARG A 95 -0.89 -7.55 12.94
C ARG A 95 -2.37 -7.18 12.96
N VAL A 96 -3.08 -7.53 11.89
CA VAL A 96 -4.54 -7.39 11.81
C VAL A 96 -5.20 -8.39 12.77
N ALA A 97 -6.22 -7.97 13.51
CA ALA A 97 -6.94 -8.84 14.42
C ALA A 97 -7.75 -9.89 13.65
N GLN A 98 -7.82 -11.10 14.21
CA GLN A 98 -8.42 -12.26 13.56
C GLN A 98 -9.90 -12.04 13.23
N GLU A 99 -10.64 -11.36 14.11
CA GLU A 99 -12.05 -11.02 13.92
C GLU A 99 -12.32 -10.22 12.64
N TYR A 100 -11.45 -9.27 12.29
CA TYR A 100 -11.60 -8.48 11.07
C TYR A 100 -11.24 -9.27 9.81
N LEU A 101 -10.30 -10.20 9.90
CA LEU A 101 -10.00 -11.12 8.80
C LEU A 101 -11.17 -12.07 8.55
N GLU A 102 -11.78 -12.60 9.61
CA GLU A 102 -12.96 -13.45 9.52
C GLU A 102 -14.16 -12.71 8.93
N ALA A 103 -14.40 -11.47 9.36
CA ALA A 103 -15.44 -10.63 8.80
C ALA A 103 -15.18 -10.28 7.32
N HIS A 104 -13.94 -9.99 6.94
CA HIS A 104 -13.59 -9.71 5.53
C HIS A 104 -13.90 -10.89 4.58
N TYR A 105 -13.80 -12.14 5.05
CA TYR A 105 -14.13 -13.32 4.25
C TYR A 105 -15.58 -13.79 4.39
N ALA A 106 -16.38 -13.14 5.25
CA ALA A 106 -17.77 -13.53 5.46
C ALA A 106 -18.64 -13.03 4.29
N THR A 107 -19.36 -13.95 3.66
CA THR A 107 -20.12 -13.70 2.42
C THR A 107 -21.38 -12.83 2.59
N HIS A 108 -21.76 -12.49 3.82
CA HIS A 108 -23.02 -11.80 4.14
C HIS A 108 -22.79 -10.54 4.98
N THR A 109 -21.57 -10.02 4.99
CA THR A 109 -21.23 -8.79 5.69
C THR A 109 -20.72 -7.77 4.70
N ASP A 110 -21.31 -6.57 4.71
CA ASP A 110 -20.78 -5.40 4.00
C ASP A 110 -19.59 -4.85 4.79
N ALA A 111 -18.52 -5.66 4.87
CA ALA A 111 -17.36 -5.38 5.67
C ALA A 111 -16.09 -5.97 5.05
N GLU A 112 -15.02 -5.18 5.01
CA GLU A 112 -13.76 -5.58 4.41
C GLU A 112 -12.55 -4.92 5.08
N VAL A 113 -11.41 -5.59 4.99
CA VAL A 113 -10.12 -4.97 5.33
C VAL A 113 -9.60 -4.25 4.09
N VAL A 114 -9.48 -2.94 4.18
CA VAL A 114 -8.97 -2.07 3.10
C VAL A 114 -7.56 -1.61 3.45
N VAL A 115 -6.70 -1.48 2.44
CA VAL A 115 -5.31 -1.03 2.61
C VAL A 115 -5.19 0.42 2.12
N CYS A 116 -4.86 1.33 3.03
CA CYS A 116 -4.56 2.72 2.69
C CYS A 116 -3.35 2.79 1.75
N GLN A 117 -3.21 3.88 0.98
CA GLN A 117 -2.07 4.06 0.09
C GLN A 117 -0.70 4.04 0.79
N CYS A 118 -0.65 4.38 2.08
CA CYS A 118 0.54 4.27 2.91
C CYS A 118 0.78 2.85 3.47
N SER A 119 0.03 1.86 2.98
CA SER A 119 0.02 0.46 3.42
C SER A 119 -0.57 0.19 4.82
N TYR A 120 -1.16 1.18 5.50
CA TYR A 120 -1.87 0.94 6.77
C TYR A 120 -3.22 0.24 6.50
N PRO A 121 -3.47 -0.94 7.09
CA PRO A 121 -4.75 -1.62 6.94
C PRO A 121 -5.77 -1.03 7.91
N TYR A 122 -7.00 -0.86 7.44
CA TYR A 122 -8.15 -0.50 8.25
C TYR A 122 -9.34 -1.37 7.89
N PHE A 123 -10.34 -1.43 8.76
CA PHE A 123 -11.56 -2.16 8.52
C PHE A 123 -12.67 -1.19 8.14
N SER A 124 -13.34 -1.45 7.03
CA SER A 124 -14.47 -0.66 6.55
C SER A 124 -15.73 -1.52 6.66
N SER A 125 -16.75 -1.04 7.36
CA SER A 125 -18.03 -1.76 7.49
C SER A 125 -19.24 -0.83 7.43
N LEU A 126 -20.32 -1.30 6.82
CA LEU A 126 -21.59 -0.58 6.79
C LEU A 126 -22.25 -0.62 8.17
N THR A 127 -22.55 0.54 8.75
CA THR A 127 -23.15 0.66 10.08
C THR A 127 -24.44 1.47 10.03
N THR A 128 -25.46 1.00 10.76
CA THR A 128 -26.75 1.69 10.89
C THR A 128 -26.78 2.51 12.18
N HIS A 129 -26.93 3.81 12.06
CA HIS A 129 -27.16 4.73 13.16
C HIS A 129 -28.64 5.11 13.24
N ILE A 130 -29.21 5.13 14.44
CA ILE A 130 -30.57 5.62 14.67
C ILE A 130 -30.46 7.07 15.11
N SER A 131 -31.02 7.99 14.32
CA SER A 131 -31.06 9.40 14.63
C SER A 131 -32.00 9.68 15.80
N ASN A 132 -31.90 10.87 16.39
CA ASN A 132 -32.81 11.32 17.45
C ASN A 132 -34.28 11.44 16.98
N SER A 133 -34.53 11.54 15.68
CA SER A 133 -35.88 11.50 15.08
C SER A 133 -36.44 10.07 14.95
N GLY A 134 -35.65 9.04 15.26
CA GLY A 134 -36.04 7.63 15.11
C GLY A 134 -35.82 7.08 13.69
N GLU A 135 -35.16 7.85 12.82
CA GLU A 135 -34.83 7.43 11.46
C GLU A 135 -33.51 6.65 11.47
N SER A 136 -33.47 5.51 10.79
CA SER A 136 -32.24 4.74 10.59
C SER A 136 -31.46 5.27 9.39
N MET A 137 -30.20 5.62 9.60
CA MET A 137 -29.26 6.04 8.55
C MET A 137 -28.11 5.04 8.49
N THR A 138 -27.85 4.47 7.31
CA THR A 138 -26.71 3.59 7.05
C THR A 138 -25.56 4.39 6.49
N SER A 139 -24.37 4.23 7.03
CA SER A 139 -23.15 4.88 6.53
C SER A 139 -21.94 3.97 6.68
N TRP A 140 -20.98 4.09 5.76
CA TRP A 140 -19.71 3.40 5.88
C TRP A 140 -18.88 3.96 7.04
N GLN A 141 -18.42 3.08 7.91
CA GLN A 141 -17.58 3.40 9.04
C GLN A 141 -16.22 2.75 8.89
N SER A 142 -15.17 3.51 9.15
CA SER A 142 -13.78 3.02 9.15
C SER A 142 -13.27 2.85 10.58
N LEU A 143 -12.67 1.70 10.85
CA LEU A 143 -12.14 1.28 12.15
C LEU A 143 -10.67 0.89 12.02
N THR A 144 -9.88 1.13 13.06
CA THR A 144 -8.55 0.52 13.18
C THR A 144 -8.69 -0.99 13.33
N CYS A 145 -7.95 -1.78 12.55
CA CYS A 145 -8.08 -3.25 12.56
C CYS A 145 -6.88 -3.99 13.15
N LEU A 146 -5.90 -3.27 13.69
CA LEU A 146 -4.72 -3.89 14.32
C LEU A 146 -5.05 -4.45 15.70
N VAL A 147 -4.40 -5.55 16.08
CA VAL A 147 -4.58 -6.25 17.38
C VAL A 147 -4.47 -5.31 18.59
N ARG A 148 -3.66 -4.25 18.50
CA ARG A 148 -3.44 -3.30 19.60
C ARG A 148 -4.37 -2.09 19.60
N ASP A 149 -5.05 -1.82 18.50
CA ASP A 149 -5.84 -0.61 18.33
C ASP A 149 -7.30 -0.78 18.80
N LEU A 150 -7.74 -2.04 19.02
CA LEU A 150 -9.02 -2.40 19.63
C LEU A 150 -10.25 -1.80 18.93
N GLY A 151 -10.21 -1.64 17.60
CA GLY A 151 -11.41 -1.27 16.84
C GLY A 151 -11.87 0.18 17.02
N ARG A 152 -10.94 1.13 17.16
CA ARG A 152 -11.26 2.55 17.27
C ARG A 152 -11.73 3.14 15.94
N ASP A 153 -12.76 3.99 16.01
CA ASP A 153 -13.25 4.80 14.89
C ASP A 153 -12.19 5.75 14.33
N ILE A 154 -12.04 5.74 13.01
CA ILE A 154 -11.11 6.61 12.28
C ILE A 154 -11.78 7.21 11.05
N GLN A 155 -11.55 8.51 10.85
CA GLN A 155 -11.95 9.23 9.63
C GLN A 155 -10.72 9.56 8.76
N THR A 156 -9.54 9.55 9.36
CA THR A 156 -8.25 9.73 8.69
C THR A 156 -7.31 8.58 9.04
N CYS A 157 -6.41 8.26 8.12
CA CYS A 157 -5.44 7.20 8.29
C CYS A 157 -4.48 7.53 9.46
N PRO A 158 -4.35 6.68 10.49
CA PRO A 158 -3.44 6.92 11.60
C PRO A 158 -1.97 7.04 11.21
N ASN A 159 -1.58 6.49 10.05
CA ASN A 159 -0.19 6.48 9.59
C ASN A 159 0.17 7.69 8.71
N CYS A 160 -0.71 8.10 7.79
CA CYS A 160 -0.42 9.20 6.84
C CYS A 160 -1.41 10.36 6.88
N ASN A 161 -2.42 10.31 7.75
CA ASN A 161 -3.48 11.30 7.90
C ASN A 161 -4.34 11.57 6.64
N ALA A 162 -4.28 10.68 5.63
CA ALA A 162 -5.17 10.75 4.47
C ALA A 162 -6.62 10.52 4.89
N SER A 163 -7.57 11.19 4.23
CA SER A 163 -9.01 10.97 4.45
C SER A 163 -9.38 9.53 4.08
N LEU A 164 -10.16 8.87 4.94
CA LEU A 164 -10.69 7.52 4.73
C LEU A 164 -12.18 7.52 4.40
N ALA A 165 -12.80 8.69 4.30
CA ALA A 165 -14.19 8.81 3.90
C ALA A 165 -14.35 8.21 2.50
N ARG A 166 -15.10 7.11 2.40
CA ARG A 166 -15.76 6.77 1.15
C ARG A 166 -16.79 7.85 0.95
N VAL A 167 -16.57 8.70 -0.05
CA VAL A 167 -17.64 9.57 -0.52
C VAL A 167 -18.69 8.58 -1.02
N ASP A 168 -19.81 8.48 -0.31
CA ASP A 168 -20.96 7.76 -0.83
C ASP A 168 -21.20 8.37 -2.22
N GLU A 169 -21.01 7.56 -3.26
CA GLU A 169 -21.46 7.87 -4.61
C GLU A 169 -22.99 7.99 -4.51
N SER A 170 -23.46 9.15 -4.07
CA SER A 170 -24.82 9.56 -4.37
C SER A 170 -24.91 9.51 -5.89
N GLU A 171 -25.81 8.66 -6.36
CA GLU A 171 -26.25 8.53 -7.74
C GLU A 171 -26.66 9.89 -8.32
N ASP A 172 -25.67 10.71 -8.66
CA ASP A 172 -25.75 11.79 -9.62
C ASP A 172 -24.66 11.45 -10.65
N ASP A 173 -25.05 10.54 -11.55
CA ASP A 173 -24.43 10.34 -12.86
C ASP A 173 -24.28 11.70 -13.53
N ASP A 174 -23.09 12.30 -13.40
CA ASP A 174 -22.40 13.21 -14.33
C ASP A 174 -21.11 13.78 -13.68
N PHE A 175 -20.43 12.99 -12.83
CA PHE A 175 -19.08 13.36 -12.37
C PHE A 175 -18.08 12.77 -13.36
N ASP A 176 -17.64 13.61 -14.31
CA ASP A 176 -16.52 13.32 -15.18
C ASP A 176 -15.40 12.68 -14.35
N PHE A 177 -15.13 11.41 -14.66
CA PHE A 177 -13.94 10.71 -14.26
C PHE A 177 -12.78 11.39 -14.96
N ASP A 178 -12.41 12.59 -14.52
CA ASP A 178 -11.15 13.20 -14.88
C ASP A 178 -10.10 12.43 -14.08
N ASP A 179 -9.74 11.30 -14.69
CA ASP A 179 -8.37 10.88 -14.87
C ASP A 179 -7.42 11.82 -14.13
N GLN A 180 -7.05 11.47 -12.89
CA GLN A 180 -5.87 12.06 -12.30
C GLN A 180 -4.70 11.59 -13.16
N VAL A 181 -4.48 12.30 -14.27
CA VAL A 181 -3.44 12.03 -15.25
C VAL A 181 -2.15 12.11 -14.49
N SER A 182 -1.64 10.93 -14.12
CA SER A 182 -0.31 10.81 -13.56
C SER A 182 0.64 11.51 -14.52
N PRO A 183 1.52 12.41 -14.03
CA PRO A 183 2.43 13.13 -14.92
C PRO A 183 3.17 12.11 -15.80
N PRO A 184 3.29 12.36 -17.12
CA PRO A 184 4.08 11.50 -17.99
C PRO A 184 5.45 11.26 -17.38
N ILE A 185 5.96 10.05 -17.49
CA ILE A 185 7.20 9.62 -16.81
C ILE A 185 8.36 10.60 -17.09
N ALA A 186 8.44 11.12 -18.33
CA ALA A 186 9.45 12.10 -18.75
C ALA A 186 9.33 13.49 -18.10
N CYS A 187 8.22 13.81 -17.46
CA CYS A 187 7.92 15.11 -16.85
C CYS A 187 8.04 15.11 -15.32
N ILE A 188 8.23 13.94 -14.70
CA ILE A 188 8.40 13.83 -13.25
C ILE A 188 9.69 14.54 -12.84
N GLY A 189 9.56 15.64 -12.09
CA GLY A 189 10.70 16.44 -11.60
C GLY A 189 11.20 17.53 -12.57
N CYS A 190 10.50 17.77 -13.68
CA CYS A 190 10.88 18.81 -14.64
C CYS A 190 10.49 20.21 -14.12
N ALA A 191 11.40 21.18 -14.17
CA ALA A 191 11.09 22.58 -13.84
C ALA A 191 10.04 23.23 -14.76
N ASN A 192 9.83 22.64 -15.95
CA ASN A 192 8.85 23.11 -16.92
C ASN A 192 7.50 22.36 -16.84
N TYR A 193 7.33 21.42 -15.90
CA TYR A 193 6.04 20.77 -15.69
C TYR A 193 5.03 21.79 -15.16
N HIS A 194 3.90 21.90 -15.84
CA HIS A 194 2.84 22.84 -15.48
C HIS A 194 1.67 22.11 -14.83
N GLY A 195 1.13 21.08 -15.49
CA GLY A 195 0.10 20.20 -14.93
C GLY A 195 -1.18 20.92 -14.51
N VAL A 196 -1.59 21.95 -15.27
CA VAL A 196 -2.80 22.75 -14.98
C VAL A 196 -3.73 22.72 -16.18
N GLU A 197 -5.03 22.57 -15.92
CA GLU A 197 -6.08 22.67 -16.91
C GLU A 197 -6.52 24.12 -17.12
N TYR A 198 -6.63 24.53 -18.40
CA TYR A 198 -7.21 25.81 -18.78
C TYR A 198 -8.33 25.57 -19.79
N ASP A 199 -9.55 26.00 -19.44
CA ASP A 199 -10.70 26.00 -20.35
C ASP A 199 -10.92 24.64 -21.05
N GLY A 200 -10.86 23.54 -20.27
CA GLY A 200 -11.02 22.18 -20.80
C GLY A 200 -9.77 21.56 -21.43
N ASN A 201 -8.63 22.26 -21.45
CA ASN A 201 -7.39 21.77 -22.04
C ASN A 201 -6.28 21.62 -21.00
N MET A 202 -5.82 20.38 -20.79
CA MET A 202 -4.69 20.09 -19.91
C MET A 202 -3.37 20.55 -20.53
N LEU A 203 -2.69 21.48 -19.87
CA LEU A 203 -1.34 21.89 -20.22
C LEU A 203 -0.33 21.21 -19.30
N VAL A 204 0.32 20.18 -19.83
CA VAL A 204 1.24 19.32 -19.09
C VAL A 204 2.59 19.99 -18.86
N CYS A 205 3.14 20.67 -19.87
CA CYS A 205 4.47 21.31 -19.79
C CYS A 205 4.48 22.67 -20.51
N GLY A 206 5.27 23.61 -19.99
CA GLY A 206 5.46 24.95 -20.57
C GLY A 206 6.20 24.97 -21.92
N ILE A 207 6.87 23.87 -22.29
CA ILE A 207 7.52 23.68 -23.60
C ILE A 207 6.68 22.76 -24.51
N HIS A 208 6.14 21.67 -23.95
CA HIS A 208 5.34 20.67 -24.67
C HIS A 208 3.94 20.59 -24.06
N ALA A 209 2.97 21.29 -24.67
CA ALA A 209 1.63 21.47 -24.09
C ALA A 209 0.91 20.16 -23.70
N HIS A 210 1.09 19.08 -24.46
CA HIS A 210 0.48 17.77 -24.20
C HIS A 210 1.40 16.77 -23.50
N GLY A 211 2.58 17.21 -23.07
CA GLY A 211 3.62 16.33 -22.55
C GLY A 211 4.54 15.81 -23.65
N TRP A 212 5.53 15.03 -23.24
CA TRP A 212 6.47 14.38 -24.16
C TRP A 212 6.24 12.87 -24.12
N ASP A 213 5.97 12.28 -25.29
CA ASP A 213 5.49 10.89 -25.38
C ASP A 213 6.56 9.84 -25.10
N ASN A 214 7.85 10.18 -25.22
CA ASN A 214 8.96 9.24 -24.98
C ASN A 214 9.43 9.26 -23.53
N GLU A 215 10.19 8.25 -23.11
CA GLU A 215 10.70 8.09 -21.74
C GLU A 215 11.61 9.25 -21.26
N ASN A 216 12.28 9.96 -22.19
CA ASN A 216 13.19 11.07 -21.87
C ASN A 216 12.83 12.33 -22.68
N CYS A 217 12.49 13.41 -21.98
CA CYS A 217 12.23 14.72 -22.59
C CYS A 217 13.55 15.45 -22.89
N PRO A 218 13.77 15.93 -24.13
CA PRO A 218 15.02 16.62 -24.51
C PRO A 218 15.20 17.98 -23.82
N ASP A 219 14.10 18.57 -23.34
CA ASP A 219 14.07 19.89 -22.67
C ASP A 219 13.99 19.77 -21.14
N TYR A 220 14.20 18.56 -20.59
CA TYR A 220 14.23 18.31 -19.16
C TYR A 220 15.45 18.99 -18.53
N HIS A 221 15.19 19.95 -17.65
CA HIS A 221 16.19 20.49 -16.73
C HIS A 221 15.72 20.23 -15.28
N PRO A 222 16.56 19.59 -14.45
CA PRO A 222 16.25 19.32 -13.05
C PRO A 222 16.26 20.59 -12.18
#